data_AF-A0A355B3H8-F1
#
_entry.id   AF-A0A355B3H8-F1
#
_cell.length_a   1.000
_cell.length_b   1.000
_cell.length_c   1.000
_cell.angle_alpha   90.00
_cell.angle_beta   90.00
_cell.angle_gamma   90.00
#
_symmetry.space_group_name_H-M   'P 1'
#
loop_
_entity.id
_entity.type
_entity.pdbx_description
1 polymer ?
#
loop_
_entity_poly.entity_id
_entity_poly.type
_entity_poly.pdbx_seq_one_letter_code
_entity_poly.pdbx_strand_id
1 'polypeptide(L)'
;MSGEDSRKLDLAWEHSALDAIFQRRARRIPWGGEKPGGVAPFRSEKEPFPLDEAEEALLVAAGAGLTGIALADIPYTDWEGADLTGNLLIQFAGRTYPSPCSSHGTELFFTNDSGTFFVDLRGRQPEKLLEFETPDDRQKVLALFRSAVVKLSDKRLDPPAPAHLPWNRWHVNRPGTTMFIPVSDVTWQYINGLMVALEARGSYIYDDLNGGAEPLRPYVEEGHLDRSRAVSLSDFERRIALQIVGIEQSTMLHNMALAAQAIGLGSFVFPALDPSVIFGVEEAGGLGFRHLAPRASTSSSGRPEWLPPPRPAPAGLDGLFEAHIPPYQGDMREAVRAVYAAKWGEEGIYTDDRIESGLKDRASLASQVPRTPEWVVEAAGDFCQYLWDTHGRVPVTVDPMSTLLWFQALHLDTDFYDRHYQPGAYTAAIRDHMKNW
;
A
#
# COMPACT_ATOMS: atom_id res chain seq x y z
N MET A 1 -18.36 -16.34 18.32
CA MET A 1 -17.64 -15.16 18.84
C MET A 1 -18.04 -14.99 20.30
N SER A 2 -17.12 -14.66 21.20
CA SER A 2 -17.45 -14.50 22.62
C SER A 2 -18.22 -13.18 22.84
N GLY A 3 -19.10 -13.10 23.83
CA GLY A 3 -19.77 -11.83 24.15
C GLY A 3 -18.81 -10.72 24.59
N GLU A 4 -17.59 -11.09 25.00
CA GLU A 4 -16.55 -10.15 25.41
C GLU A 4 -15.92 -9.42 24.22
N ASP A 5 -15.61 -10.13 23.13
CA ASP A 5 -14.98 -9.52 21.96
C ASP A 5 -15.92 -8.52 21.28
N SER A 6 -17.22 -8.83 21.20
CA SER A 6 -18.23 -7.89 20.69
C SER A 6 -18.21 -6.58 21.47
N ARG A 7 -18.18 -6.67 22.80
CA ARG A 7 -18.15 -5.50 23.68
C ARG A 7 -16.88 -4.66 23.49
N LYS A 8 -15.73 -5.30 23.27
CA LYS A 8 -14.47 -4.59 22.98
C LYS A 8 -14.55 -3.79 21.67
N LEU A 9 -15.10 -4.39 20.62
CA LEU A 9 -15.32 -3.72 19.35
C LEU A 9 -16.32 -2.57 19.52
N ASP A 10 -17.44 -2.77 20.21
CA ASP A 10 -18.42 -1.71 20.44
C ASP A 10 -17.81 -0.48 21.12
N LEU A 11 -16.98 -0.68 22.14
CA LEU A 11 -16.25 0.40 22.80
C LEU A 11 -15.31 1.17 21.86
N ALA A 12 -14.65 0.48 20.92
CA ALA A 12 -13.80 1.13 19.94
C ALA A 12 -14.60 2.02 18.98
N TRP A 13 -15.78 1.57 18.55
CA TRP A 13 -16.69 2.32 17.68
C TRP A 13 -17.38 3.50 18.37
N GLU A 14 -17.58 3.43 19.69
CA GLU A 14 -18.13 4.50 20.50
C GLU A 14 -17.10 5.62 20.78
N HIS A 15 -15.81 5.35 20.59
CA HIS A 15 -14.77 6.35 20.77
C HIS A 15 -14.81 7.41 19.66
N SER A 16 -14.83 8.69 20.06
CA SER A 16 -14.83 9.81 19.12
C SER A 16 -13.56 9.82 18.25
N ALA A 17 -13.72 9.85 16.93
CA ALA A 17 -12.60 9.95 16.00
C ALA A 17 -11.79 11.25 16.22
N LEU A 18 -12.46 12.35 16.58
CA LEU A 18 -11.79 13.61 16.90
C LEU A 18 -11.00 13.50 18.20
N ASP A 19 -11.53 12.80 19.21
CA ASP A 19 -10.77 12.52 20.43
C ASP A 19 -9.55 11.65 20.12
N ALA A 20 -9.71 10.60 19.31
CA ALA A 20 -8.59 9.79 18.86
C ALA A 20 -7.51 10.65 18.21
N ILE A 21 -7.86 11.61 17.35
CA ILE A 21 -6.90 12.52 16.68
C ILE A 21 -6.24 13.49 17.68
N PHE A 22 -7.03 14.24 18.45
CA PHE A 22 -6.51 15.31 19.30
C PHE A 22 -5.78 14.79 20.55
N GLN A 23 -6.14 13.62 21.03
CA GLN A 23 -5.55 12.99 22.22
C GLN A 23 -4.41 12.02 21.89
N ARG A 24 -4.21 11.67 20.61
CA ARG A 24 -3.14 10.77 20.17
C ARG A 24 -1.77 11.26 20.64
N ARG A 25 -0.99 10.39 21.28
CA ARG A 25 0.41 10.64 21.66
C ARG A 25 1.25 9.39 21.45
N ALA A 26 2.56 9.58 21.24
CA ALA A 26 3.49 8.47 21.24
C ALA A 26 3.69 7.98 22.70
N ARG A 27 3.30 6.74 22.99
CA ARG A 27 3.46 6.09 24.30
C ARG A 27 4.28 4.81 24.11
N ARG A 28 5.42 4.71 24.80
CA ARG A 28 6.52 3.78 24.45
C ARG A 28 6.89 2.76 25.53
N ILE A 29 6.25 2.81 26.69
CA ILE A 29 6.62 1.96 27.84
C ILE A 29 5.58 0.83 27.93
N PRO A 30 5.91 -0.41 27.50
CA PRO A 30 5.02 -1.55 27.66
C PRO A 30 5.07 -2.09 29.09
N TRP A 31 4.14 -2.97 29.45
CA TRP A 31 4.30 -3.83 30.63
C TRP A 31 5.57 -4.69 30.46
N GLY A 32 6.29 -4.95 31.55
CA GLY A 32 7.62 -5.54 31.52
C GLY A 32 8.72 -4.67 30.87
N GLY A 33 8.39 -3.46 30.39
CA GLY A 33 9.34 -2.56 29.76
C GLY A 33 10.32 -1.91 30.75
N GLU A 34 11.56 -1.71 30.30
CA GLU A 34 12.59 -0.99 31.04
C GLU A 34 13.17 0.12 30.16
N LYS A 35 13.08 1.36 30.65
CA LYS A 35 13.78 2.51 30.10
C LYS A 35 15.03 2.77 30.94
N PRO A 36 16.23 2.54 30.38
CA PRO A 36 17.47 2.64 31.13
C PRO A 36 17.86 4.10 31.37
N GLY A 37 18.19 4.44 32.61
CA GLY A 37 18.86 5.69 33.01
C GLY A 37 18.30 7.01 32.44
N GLY A 38 19.07 8.09 32.61
CA GLY A 38 18.79 9.40 32.00
C GLY A 38 17.53 10.09 32.54
N VAL A 39 16.77 10.74 31.64
CA VAL A 39 15.54 11.47 31.98
C VAL A 39 14.39 10.48 32.15
N ALA A 40 13.72 10.49 33.31
CA ALA A 40 12.61 9.60 33.65
C ALA A 40 12.94 8.11 33.36
N PRO A 41 13.93 7.54 34.06
CA PRO A 41 14.17 6.10 34.03
C PRO A 41 12.96 5.40 34.63
N PHE A 42 12.59 4.26 34.08
CA PHE A 42 11.41 3.53 34.53
C PHE A 42 11.59 2.04 34.28
N ARG A 43 11.22 1.22 35.25
CA ARG A 43 11.14 -0.23 35.11
C ARG A 43 9.73 -0.64 35.53
N SER A 44 9.02 -1.29 34.64
CA SER A 44 7.68 -1.80 34.95
C SER A 44 7.78 -2.94 35.97
N GLU A 45 6.92 -2.91 36.99
CA GLU A 45 6.75 -4.02 37.95
C GLU A 45 5.78 -5.08 37.43
N LYS A 46 5.14 -4.84 36.29
CA LYS A 46 4.19 -5.75 35.66
C LYS A 46 4.92 -6.68 34.70
N GLU A 47 4.51 -7.94 34.66
CA GLU A 47 4.99 -8.88 33.64
C GLU A 47 4.57 -8.44 32.23
N PRO A 48 5.38 -8.72 31.20
CA PRO A 48 4.96 -8.56 29.81
C PRO A 48 3.60 -9.23 29.56
N PHE A 49 2.68 -8.49 28.95
CA PHE A 49 1.33 -8.96 28.67
C PHE A 49 0.99 -8.67 27.20
N PRO A 50 0.81 -9.70 26.36
CA PRO A 50 0.55 -9.52 24.93
C PRO A 50 -0.82 -8.89 24.70
N LEU A 51 -0.97 -8.28 23.53
CA LEU A 51 -2.29 -7.90 23.04
C LEU A 51 -3.12 -9.16 22.81
N ASP A 52 -4.43 -9.05 23.06
CA ASP A 52 -5.36 -10.10 22.71
C ASP A 52 -5.78 -10.06 21.23
N GLU A 53 -6.50 -11.09 20.80
CA GLU A 53 -6.93 -11.23 19.40
C GLU A 53 -7.80 -10.07 18.93
N ALA A 54 -8.68 -9.52 19.79
CA ALA A 54 -9.56 -8.43 19.40
C ALA A 54 -8.79 -7.12 19.22
N GLU A 55 -7.80 -6.87 20.09
CA GLU A 55 -6.88 -5.74 19.96
C GLU A 55 -6.06 -5.83 18.67
N GLU A 56 -5.45 -6.99 18.39
CA GLU A 56 -4.66 -7.19 17.17
C GLU A 56 -5.52 -7.13 15.91
N ALA A 57 -6.71 -7.75 15.92
CA ALA A 57 -7.64 -7.72 14.80
C ALA A 57 -8.09 -6.30 14.46
N LEU A 58 -8.38 -5.48 15.48
CA LEU A 58 -8.77 -4.09 15.25
C LEU A 58 -7.61 -3.26 14.69
N LEU A 59 -6.38 -3.46 15.17
CA LEU A 59 -5.21 -2.75 14.64
C LEU A 59 -4.90 -3.17 13.20
N VAL A 60 -5.00 -4.46 12.89
CA VAL A 60 -4.88 -4.97 11.51
C VAL A 60 -5.98 -4.38 10.62
N ALA A 61 -7.23 -4.39 11.07
CA ALA A 61 -8.34 -3.82 10.31
C ALA A 61 -8.19 -2.31 10.10
N ALA A 62 -7.79 -1.55 11.13
CA ALA A 62 -7.53 -0.11 10.99
C ALA A 62 -6.38 0.18 10.03
N GLY A 63 -5.35 -0.65 10.05
CA GLY A 63 -4.18 -0.50 9.20
C GLY A 63 -4.39 -0.91 7.76
N ALA A 64 -5.02 -2.05 7.49
CA ALA A 64 -5.05 -2.68 6.16
C ALA A 64 -6.43 -3.20 5.74
N GLY A 65 -7.44 -3.09 6.60
CA GLY A 65 -8.76 -3.69 6.40
C GLY A 65 -9.54 -3.16 5.19
N LEU A 66 -10.61 -3.87 4.87
CA LEU A 66 -11.54 -3.51 3.80
C LEU A 66 -12.57 -2.50 4.31
N THR A 67 -12.88 -1.48 3.52
CA THR A 67 -13.88 -0.44 3.88
C THR A 67 -15.16 -0.50 3.08
N GLY A 68 -15.15 -1.23 1.97
CA GLY A 68 -16.27 -1.39 1.06
C GLY A 68 -15.80 -1.31 -0.39
N ILE A 69 -16.73 -1.38 -1.32
CA ILE A 69 -16.42 -1.24 -2.75
C ILE A 69 -16.10 0.24 -3.03
N ALA A 70 -14.97 0.49 -3.69
CA ALA A 70 -14.57 1.83 -4.12
C ALA A 70 -15.61 2.39 -5.10
N LEU A 71 -16.04 3.62 -4.85
CA LEU A 71 -17.09 4.27 -5.65
C LEU A 71 -16.65 4.47 -7.11
N ALA A 72 -15.36 4.75 -7.33
CA ALA A 72 -14.81 4.90 -8.68
C ALA A 72 -15.60 5.91 -9.52
N ASP A 73 -15.72 7.15 -9.05
CA ASP A 73 -16.45 8.28 -9.68
C ASP A 73 -15.83 8.77 -11.02
N ILE A 74 -15.21 7.86 -11.77
CA ILE A 74 -14.51 8.02 -13.05
C ILE A 74 -14.89 6.85 -13.99
N PRO A 75 -14.85 7.01 -15.32
CA PRO A 75 -14.33 8.12 -16.11
C PRO A 75 -15.21 9.37 -16.01
N TYR A 76 -14.64 10.54 -16.31
CA TYR A 76 -15.42 11.76 -16.51
C TYR A 76 -14.95 12.50 -17.77
N THR A 77 -15.89 13.18 -18.40
CA THR A 77 -15.60 14.12 -19.49
C THR A 77 -15.38 15.51 -18.90
N ASP A 78 -14.29 16.17 -19.25
CA ASP A 78 -14.07 17.54 -18.81
C ASP A 78 -15.02 18.54 -19.48
N TRP A 79 -14.91 19.80 -19.09
CA TRP A 79 -15.75 20.88 -19.60
C TRP A 79 -15.50 21.20 -21.09
N GLU A 80 -14.43 20.68 -21.69
CA GLU A 80 -14.08 20.81 -23.12
C GLU A 80 -14.56 19.60 -23.94
N GLY A 81 -15.12 18.58 -23.29
CA GLY A 81 -15.55 17.36 -23.97
C GLY A 81 -14.45 16.31 -24.10
N ALA A 82 -13.27 16.52 -23.50
CA ALA A 82 -12.21 15.52 -23.51
C ALA A 82 -12.50 14.43 -22.47
N ASP A 83 -12.40 13.18 -22.91
CA ASP A 83 -12.48 12.03 -22.02
C ASP A 83 -11.18 11.94 -21.21
N LEU A 84 -11.29 12.16 -19.91
CA LEU A 84 -10.20 11.93 -18.98
C LEU A 84 -10.38 10.51 -18.43
N THR A 85 -9.59 9.62 -19.03
CA THR A 85 -9.68 8.16 -18.92
C THR A 85 -9.89 7.71 -17.47
N GLY A 86 -10.89 6.86 -17.26
CA GLY A 86 -11.08 6.09 -16.03
C GLY A 86 -10.11 4.90 -15.90
N ASN A 87 -9.30 4.66 -16.93
CA ASN A 87 -8.40 3.52 -17.09
C ASN A 87 -7.13 3.63 -16.24
N LEU A 88 -7.28 4.14 -15.02
CA LEU A 88 -6.24 4.23 -14.02
C LEU A 88 -6.46 3.20 -12.90
N LEU A 89 -7.70 2.90 -12.55
CA LEU A 89 -8.02 1.98 -11.45
C LEU A 89 -7.59 0.55 -11.79
N ILE A 90 -7.02 -0.15 -10.81
CA ILE A 90 -6.64 -1.57 -10.95
C ILE A 90 -7.44 -2.52 -10.06
N GLN A 91 -8.27 -1.99 -9.15
CA GLN A 91 -9.26 -2.78 -8.39
C GLN A 91 -10.33 -1.88 -7.77
N PHE A 92 -11.45 -2.48 -7.39
CA PHE A 92 -12.54 -1.82 -6.66
C PHE A 92 -12.55 -2.14 -5.15
N ALA A 93 -11.61 -2.92 -4.63
CA ALA A 93 -11.53 -3.14 -3.19
C ALA A 93 -11.08 -1.86 -2.47
N GLY A 94 -11.94 -1.27 -1.64
CA GLY A 94 -11.61 -0.15 -0.77
C GLY A 94 -10.83 -0.59 0.46
N ARG A 95 -9.80 0.18 0.83
CA ARG A 95 -8.98 -0.02 2.03
C ARG A 95 -9.18 1.10 3.05
N THR A 96 -8.75 0.86 4.28
CA THR A 96 -8.68 1.91 5.31
C THR A 96 -7.64 2.98 5.03
N TYR A 97 -6.69 2.72 4.14
CA TYR A 97 -5.68 3.68 3.68
C TYR A 97 -5.89 4.03 2.19
N PRO A 98 -5.59 5.27 1.77
CA PRO A 98 -5.71 5.66 0.38
C PRO A 98 -4.54 5.09 -0.44
N SER A 99 -4.80 4.82 -1.72
CA SER A 99 -3.78 4.38 -2.66
C SER A 99 -3.96 5.05 -4.01
N PRO A 100 -2.88 5.48 -4.69
CA PRO A 100 -2.97 5.95 -6.07
C PRO A 100 -3.61 4.85 -6.93
N CYS A 101 -4.58 5.24 -7.75
CA CYS A 101 -5.23 4.34 -8.69
C CYS A 101 -5.90 3.11 -8.04
N SER A 102 -6.27 3.19 -6.75
CA SER A 102 -6.78 2.04 -6.00
C SER A 102 -5.79 0.85 -5.99
N SER A 103 -4.49 1.11 -6.08
CA SER A 103 -3.52 0.03 -6.29
C SER A 103 -3.33 -0.90 -5.10
N HIS A 104 -3.38 -0.34 -3.89
CA HIS A 104 -3.17 -0.98 -2.59
C HIS A 104 -2.01 -1.98 -2.65
N GLY A 105 -0.83 -1.47 -3.02
CA GLY A 105 0.38 -2.27 -3.22
C GLY A 105 1.05 -2.71 -1.91
N THR A 106 0.52 -2.31 -0.75
CA THR A 106 1.11 -2.57 0.56
C THR A 106 0.33 -3.62 1.34
N GLU A 107 1.05 -4.64 1.80
CA GLU A 107 0.55 -5.63 2.75
C GLU A 107 1.14 -5.45 4.14
N LEU A 108 0.48 -6.05 5.13
CA LEU A 108 0.86 -5.93 6.52
C LEU A 108 1.50 -7.22 7.04
N PHE A 109 2.68 -7.08 7.66
CA PHE A 109 3.29 -8.11 8.48
C PHE A 109 3.21 -7.69 9.94
N PHE A 110 3.20 -8.64 10.85
CA PHE A 110 3.37 -8.34 12.27
C PHE A 110 4.06 -9.46 13.03
N THR A 111 4.60 -9.13 14.20
CA THR A 111 5.19 -10.12 15.10
C THR A 111 4.82 -9.80 16.55
N ASN A 112 4.57 -10.86 17.32
CA ASN A 112 4.24 -10.80 18.74
C ASN A 112 4.89 -11.99 19.48
N ASP A 113 4.46 -12.27 20.71
CA ASP A 113 5.04 -13.36 21.52
C ASP A 113 4.80 -14.76 20.94
N SER A 114 3.80 -14.90 20.07
CA SER A 114 3.37 -16.19 19.51
C SER A 114 3.94 -16.50 18.13
N GLY A 115 4.60 -15.53 17.48
CA GLY A 115 5.18 -15.74 16.16
C GLY A 115 5.38 -14.50 15.30
N THR A 116 5.55 -14.78 14.01
CA THR A 116 5.61 -13.80 12.92
C THR A 116 4.53 -14.15 11.90
N PHE A 117 3.85 -13.13 11.40
CA PHE A 117 2.61 -13.25 10.66
C PHE A 117 2.59 -12.33 9.43
N PHE A 118 1.88 -12.78 8.41
CA PHE A 118 1.49 -12.03 7.22
C PHE A 118 -0.03 -11.87 7.21
N VAL A 119 -0.54 -10.71 6.82
CA VAL A 119 -1.97 -10.50 6.62
C VAL A 119 -2.21 -10.55 5.12
N ASP A 120 -2.77 -11.65 4.64
CA ASP A 120 -3.03 -11.89 3.22
C ASP A 120 -4.32 -11.20 2.79
N LEU A 121 -4.20 -9.95 2.33
CA LEU A 121 -5.34 -9.19 1.87
C LEU A 121 -5.35 -8.95 0.36
N ARG A 122 -4.26 -9.22 -0.35
CA ARG A 122 -4.13 -9.00 -1.78
C ARG A 122 -5.19 -9.81 -2.51
N GLY A 123 -5.91 -9.16 -3.43
CA GLY A 123 -6.99 -9.79 -4.19
C GLY A 123 -8.30 -10.02 -3.43
N ARG A 124 -8.37 -9.79 -2.11
CA ARG A 124 -9.63 -9.88 -1.37
C ARG A 124 -10.57 -8.73 -1.74
N GLN A 125 -11.84 -9.06 -1.92
CA GLN A 125 -12.90 -8.10 -2.20
C GLN A 125 -13.78 -7.86 -0.95
N PRO A 126 -14.28 -6.63 -0.77
CA PRO A 126 -15.36 -6.34 0.18
C PRO A 126 -16.65 -7.08 -0.20
N GLU A 127 -17.55 -7.26 0.77
CA GLU A 127 -18.85 -7.90 0.56
C GLU A 127 -19.97 -6.89 0.27
N LYS A 128 -19.76 -5.62 0.62
CA LYS A 128 -20.76 -4.55 0.52
C LYS A 128 -20.12 -3.26 0.02
N LEU A 129 -20.97 -2.36 -0.50
CA LEU A 129 -20.54 -1.01 -0.85
C LEU A 129 -19.98 -0.24 0.36
N LEU A 130 -20.61 -0.44 1.52
CA LEU A 130 -20.10 -0.02 2.82
C LEU A 130 -19.91 -1.26 3.70
N GLU A 131 -18.67 -1.60 4.00
CA GLU A 131 -18.34 -2.87 4.66
C GLU A 131 -18.84 -2.90 6.12
N PHE A 132 -18.86 -1.74 6.78
CA PHE A 132 -19.28 -1.55 8.17
C PHE A 132 -20.48 -0.59 8.27
N GLU A 133 -21.66 -1.06 7.84
CA GLU A 133 -22.89 -0.27 7.83
C GLU A 133 -23.65 -0.35 9.17
N THR A 134 -23.69 -1.54 9.77
CA THR A 134 -24.45 -1.83 10.99
C THR A 134 -23.53 -2.27 12.13
N PRO A 135 -23.99 -2.19 13.41
CA PRO A 135 -23.21 -2.71 14.54
C PRO A 135 -22.81 -4.19 14.40
N ASP A 136 -23.65 -5.02 13.76
CA ASP A 136 -23.35 -6.43 13.55
C ASP A 136 -22.15 -6.63 12.60
N ASP A 137 -21.92 -5.71 11.66
CA ASP A 137 -20.79 -5.76 10.72
C ASP A 137 -19.44 -5.59 11.45
N ARG A 138 -19.40 -5.07 12.67
CA ARG A 138 -18.15 -4.94 13.47
C ARG A 138 -17.46 -6.29 13.63
N GLN A 139 -18.22 -7.38 13.64
CA GLN A 139 -17.70 -8.74 13.74
C GLN A 139 -16.83 -9.18 12.57
N LYS A 140 -16.96 -8.49 11.43
CA LYS A 140 -16.09 -8.69 10.27
C LYS A 140 -14.62 -8.38 10.58
N VAL A 141 -14.31 -7.56 11.58
CA VAL A 141 -12.93 -7.33 12.03
C VAL A 141 -12.25 -8.64 12.43
N LEU A 142 -12.89 -9.42 13.29
CA LEU A 142 -12.36 -10.71 13.75
C LEU A 142 -12.42 -11.78 12.65
N ALA A 143 -13.49 -11.80 11.86
CA ALA A 143 -13.63 -12.76 10.76
C ALA A 143 -12.55 -12.54 9.68
N LEU A 144 -12.28 -11.29 9.32
CA LEU A 144 -11.21 -10.93 8.40
C LEU A 144 -9.86 -11.31 8.99
N PHE A 145 -9.57 -10.94 10.24
CA PHE A 145 -8.30 -11.28 10.89
C PHE A 145 -8.04 -12.79 10.89
N ARG A 146 -8.99 -13.60 11.36
CA ARG A 146 -8.85 -15.05 11.42
C ARG A 146 -8.69 -15.72 10.06
N SER A 147 -9.30 -15.16 9.01
CA SER A 147 -9.22 -15.72 7.66
C SER A 147 -8.03 -15.21 6.86
N ALA A 148 -7.48 -14.03 7.18
CA ALA A 148 -6.39 -13.40 6.44
C ALA A 148 -5.01 -13.57 7.09
N VAL A 149 -4.93 -13.82 8.40
CA VAL A 149 -3.65 -13.97 9.08
C VAL A 149 -3.03 -15.33 8.77
N VAL A 150 -1.87 -15.30 8.12
CA VAL A 150 -1.02 -16.45 7.82
C VAL A 150 0.17 -16.43 8.79
N LYS A 151 0.38 -17.53 9.50
CA LYS A 151 1.55 -17.69 10.38
C LYS A 151 2.78 -18.08 9.56
N LEU A 152 3.82 -17.24 9.61
CA LEU A 152 5.10 -17.46 8.91
C LEU A 152 6.12 -18.21 9.78
N SER A 153 6.09 -17.97 11.10
CA SER A 153 7.03 -18.55 12.05
C SER A 153 6.42 -18.61 13.45
N ASP A 154 6.79 -19.64 14.22
CA ASP A 154 6.47 -19.77 15.65
C ASP A 154 7.31 -18.86 16.54
N LYS A 155 8.27 -18.13 15.96
CA LYS A 155 9.15 -17.23 16.69
C LYS A 155 8.80 -15.79 16.42
N ARG A 156 8.89 -14.97 17.48
CA ARG A 156 8.95 -13.51 17.35
C ARG A 156 10.12 -13.18 16.42
N LEU A 157 9.89 -12.39 15.38
CA LEU A 157 10.94 -11.82 14.56
C LEU A 157 11.78 -10.93 15.47
N ASP A 158 13.08 -11.20 15.62
CA ASP A 158 13.99 -10.40 16.44
C ASP A 158 15.04 -9.73 15.52
N PRO A 159 14.78 -8.51 15.03
CA PRO A 159 15.73 -7.85 14.13
C PRO A 159 17.03 -7.56 14.90
N PRO A 160 18.21 -7.90 14.35
CA PRO A 160 19.46 -7.62 15.02
C PRO A 160 19.65 -6.10 15.19
N ALA A 161 20.52 -5.73 16.14
CA ALA A 161 20.74 -4.34 16.55
C ALA A 161 20.99 -3.31 15.41
N PRO A 162 21.53 -3.66 14.22
CA PRO A 162 21.62 -2.75 13.08
C PRO A 162 20.28 -2.36 12.44
N ALA A 163 19.23 -3.19 12.56
CA ALA A 163 17.90 -2.89 12.03
C ALA A 163 17.17 -1.80 12.85
N HIS A 164 17.60 -1.59 14.10
CA HIS A 164 17.00 -0.64 15.02
C HIS A 164 17.84 0.63 15.20
N LEU A 165 17.16 1.79 15.20
CA LEU A 165 17.77 3.00 15.73
C LEU A 165 18.20 2.77 17.19
N PRO A 166 19.40 3.22 17.61
CA PRO A 166 19.92 2.93 18.96
C PRO A 166 18.97 3.32 20.10
N TRP A 167 18.24 4.43 19.96
CA TRP A 167 17.27 4.91 20.94
C TRP A 167 15.94 4.16 20.97
N ASN A 168 15.69 3.26 20.01
CA ASN A 168 14.51 2.39 19.97
C ASN A 168 14.77 1.03 20.62
N ARG A 169 16.04 0.65 20.80
CA ARG A 169 16.44 -0.69 21.27
C ARG A 169 15.77 -1.09 22.57
N TRP A 170 15.55 -0.18 23.52
CA TRP A 170 15.01 -0.52 24.84
C TRP A 170 13.51 -0.86 24.86
N HIS A 171 12.73 -0.53 23.83
CA HIS A 171 11.27 -0.74 23.85
C HIS A 171 10.66 -1.34 22.58
N VAL A 172 11.33 -1.24 21.42
CA VAL A 172 10.81 -1.88 20.21
C VAL A 172 10.89 -3.39 20.36
N ASN A 173 9.82 -4.06 19.93
CA ASN A 173 9.73 -5.51 19.78
C ASN A 173 10.10 -6.29 21.06
N ARG A 174 9.63 -5.81 22.21
CA ARG A 174 9.81 -6.45 23.51
C ARG A 174 8.72 -7.51 23.74
N PRO A 175 8.92 -8.47 24.65
CA PRO A 175 7.85 -9.36 25.09
C PRO A 175 6.60 -8.56 25.49
N GLY A 176 5.41 -9.11 25.26
CA GLY A 176 4.13 -8.43 25.51
C GLY A 176 3.78 -7.32 24.52
N THR A 177 4.55 -7.12 23.45
CA THR A 177 4.25 -6.11 22.42
C THR A 177 4.00 -6.74 21.05
N THR A 178 3.21 -6.07 20.22
CA THR A 178 3.01 -6.44 18.82
C THR A 178 3.66 -5.37 17.93
N MET A 179 4.56 -5.79 17.03
CA MET A 179 5.23 -4.91 16.07
C MET A 179 4.63 -5.12 14.68
N PHE A 180 4.06 -4.06 14.11
CA PHE A 180 3.48 -4.02 12.77
C PHE A 180 4.49 -3.49 11.75
N ILE A 181 4.58 -4.14 10.60
CA ILE A 181 5.60 -3.94 9.57
C ILE A 181 4.88 -3.90 8.21
N PRO A 182 4.48 -2.72 7.72
CA PRO A 182 3.93 -2.62 6.36
C PRO A 182 5.04 -2.84 5.33
N VAL A 183 4.75 -3.60 4.28
CA VAL A 183 5.68 -3.92 3.19
C VAL A 183 4.99 -3.69 1.85
N SER A 184 5.62 -2.90 0.98
CA SER A 184 5.01 -2.50 -0.28
C SER A 184 5.67 -3.16 -1.49
N ASP A 185 4.84 -3.64 -2.40
CA ASP A 185 5.19 -3.96 -3.77
C ASP A 185 4.98 -2.72 -4.64
N VAL A 186 6.08 -2.03 -4.92
CA VAL A 186 6.06 -0.80 -5.74
C VAL A 186 5.80 -1.12 -7.21
N THR A 187 6.10 -2.33 -7.67
CA THR A 187 6.10 -2.70 -9.10
C THR A 187 4.68 -2.71 -9.67
N TRP A 188 3.71 -3.10 -8.85
CA TRP A 188 2.28 -3.11 -9.18
C TRP A 188 1.78 -1.75 -9.66
N GLN A 189 1.92 -0.72 -8.83
CA GLN A 189 1.52 0.64 -9.21
C GLN A 189 2.51 1.29 -10.18
N TYR A 190 3.79 0.91 -10.15
CA TYR A 190 4.77 1.44 -11.09
C TYR A 190 4.38 1.14 -12.54
N ILE A 191 4.06 -0.12 -12.83
CA ILE A 191 3.62 -0.55 -14.16
C ILE A 191 2.30 0.14 -14.54
N ASN A 192 1.33 0.16 -13.63
CA ASN A 192 0.05 0.84 -13.88
C ASN A 192 0.23 2.35 -14.13
N GLY A 193 0.99 3.02 -13.27
CA GLY A 193 1.29 4.44 -13.38
C GLY A 193 2.11 4.78 -14.64
N LEU A 194 2.94 3.86 -15.12
CA LEU A 194 3.66 4.00 -16.39
C LEU A 194 2.67 4.00 -17.55
N MET A 195 1.78 3.00 -17.62
CA MET A 195 0.73 2.96 -18.65
C MET A 195 -0.14 4.22 -18.63
N VAL A 196 -0.55 4.68 -17.44
CA VAL A 196 -1.31 5.93 -17.28
C VAL A 196 -0.52 7.16 -17.75
N ALA A 197 0.78 7.24 -17.46
CA ALA A 197 1.61 8.36 -17.89
C ALA A 197 1.77 8.42 -19.42
N LEU A 198 1.94 7.26 -20.06
CA LEU A 198 2.04 7.14 -21.51
C LEU A 198 0.71 7.45 -22.20
N GLU A 199 -0.40 6.88 -21.71
CA GLU A 199 -1.72 7.01 -22.33
C GLU A 199 -2.38 8.37 -22.05
N ALA A 200 -2.56 8.73 -20.78
CA ALA A 200 -3.39 9.88 -20.41
C ALA A 200 -2.66 11.22 -20.62
N ARG A 201 -1.32 11.22 -20.56
CA ARG A 201 -0.53 12.45 -20.66
C ARG A 201 0.40 12.50 -21.86
N GLY A 202 0.55 11.41 -22.63
CA GLY A 202 1.59 11.34 -23.66
C GLY A 202 2.99 11.62 -23.11
N SER A 203 3.23 11.33 -21.82
CA SER A 203 4.49 11.65 -21.16
C SER A 203 5.64 10.88 -21.80
N TYR A 204 6.77 11.55 -22.01
CA TYR A 204 7.95 10.94 -22.59
C TYR A 204 9.01 10.66 -21.53
N ILE A 205 9.24 9.38 -21.20
CA ILE A 205 10.21 9.02 -20.16
C ILE A 205 11.56 8.67 -20.79
N TYR A 206 12.62 9.33 -20.32
CA TYR A 206 14.00 9.07 -20.74
C TYR A 206 14.86 8.68 -19.55
N ASP A 207 15.90 7.87 -19.79
CA ASP A 207 16.84 7.41 -18.77
C ASP A 207 17.96 8.44 -18.56
N ASP A 208 17.74 9.34 -17.61
CA ASP A 208 18.70 10.35 -17.20
C ASP A 208 19.96 9.79 -16.50
N LEU A 209 19.93 8.51 -16.12
CA LEU A 209 21.00 7.84 -15.39
C LEU A 209 21.93 7.06 -16.32
N ASN A 210 21.51 6.83 -17.56
CA ASN A 210 22.29 6.22 -18.61
C ASN A 210 22.51 7.18 -19.79
N GLY A 211 23.09 8.35 -19.51
CA GLY A 211 23.48 9.30 -20.54
C GLY A 211 22.31 9.92 -21.32
N GLY A 212 21.10 9.93 -20.74
CA GLY A 212 19.90 10.41 -21.40
C GLY A 212 19.36 9.44 -22.44
N ALA A 213 19.54 8.12 -22.25
CA ALA A 213 19.05 7.12 -23.18
C ALA A 213 17.53 7.21 -23.36
N GLU A 214 17.08 6.91 -24.57
CA GLU A 214 15.72 7.20 -25.02
C GLU A 214 15.00 5.92 -25.49
N PRO A 215 14.72 4.97 -24.57
CA PRO A 215 14.10 3.68 -24.92
C PRO A 215 12.71 3.85 -25.55
N LEU A 216 12.00 4.94 -25.22
CA LEU A 216 10.67 5.25 -25.76
C LEU A 216 10.72 6.07 -27.07
N ARG A 217 11.90 6.31 -27.65
CA ARG A 217 12.04 7.12 -28.87
C ARG A 217 11.16 6.66 -30.04
N PRO A 218 11.03 5.35 -30.35
CA PRO A 218 10.18 4.91 -31.46
C PRO A 218 8.73 5.42 -31.32
N TYR A 219 8.18 5.38 -30.11
CA TYR A 219 6.81 5.83 -29.83
C TYR A 219 6.63 7.36 -29.92
N VAL A 220 7.68 8.16 -29.67
CA VAL A 220 7.65 9.61 -29.98
C VAL A 220 7.70 9.85 -31.48
N GLU A 221 8.55 9.11 -32.20
CA GLU A 221 8.71 9.24 -33.66
C GLU A 221 7.43 8.85 -34.41
N GLU A 222 6.66 7.90 -33.86
CA GLU A 222 5.34 7.49 -34.35
C GLU A 222 4.21 8.47 -33.95
N GLY A 223 4.51 9.49 -33.14
CA GLY A 223 3.55 10.51 -32.71
C GLY A 223 2.65 10.08 -31.55
N HIS A 224 2.96 8.96 -30.87
CA HIS A 224 2.21 8.50 -29.71
C HIS A 224 2.56 9.25 -28.41
N LEU A 225 3.80 9.74 -28.30
CA LEU A 225 4.30 10.45 -27.11
C LEU A 225 4.77 11.87 -27.46
N ASP A 226 4.72 12.77 -26.48
CA ASP A 226 5.10 14.18 -26.63
C ASP A 226 6.41 14.46 -25.90
N ARG A 227 7.49 14.69 -26.68
CA ARG A 227 8.82 14.98 -26.14
C ARG A 227 8.88 16.27 -25.31
N SER A 228 7.93 17.19 -25.48
CA SER A 228 7.83 18.39 -24.63
C SER A 228 7.35 18.08 -23.21
N ARG A 229 6.75 16.89 -23.02
CA ARG A 229 6.30 16.35 -21.72
C ARG A 229 7.30 15.33 -21.19
N ALA A 230 8.59 15.62 -21.36
CA ALA A 230 9.65 14.73 -20.92
C ALA A 230 9.69 14.64 -19.37
N VAL A 231 9.81 13.43 -18.85
CA VAL A 231 10.00 13.13 -17.43
C VAL A 231 11.25 12.26 -17.31
N SER A 232 12.15 12.59 -16.40
CA SER A 232 13.31 11.74 -16.17
C SER A 232 12.88 10.43 -15.49
N LEU A 233 13.54 9.33 -15.84
CA LEU A 233 13.35 8.03 -15.20
C LEU A 233 13.46 8.16 -13.68
N SER A 234 14.52 8.80 -13.20
CA SER A 234 14.78 9.00 -11.77
C SER A 234 13.61 9.66 -11.04
N ASP A 235 13.03 10.71 -11.63
CA ASP A 235 11.92 11.44 -11.04
C ASP A 235 10.61 10.65 -11.11
N PHE A 236 10.36 9.95 -12.23
CA PHE A 236 9.18 9.10 -12.37
C PHE A 236 9.16 8.00 -11.31
N GLU A 237 10.23 7.21 -11.22
CA GLU A 237 10.35 6.11 -10.28
C GLU A 237 10.24 6.61 -8.82
N ARG A 238 10.93 7.71 -8.48
CA ARG A 238 10.86 8.35 -7.16
C ARG A 238 9.43 8.66 -6.75
N ARG A 239 8.68 9.31 -7.64
CA ARG A 239 7.30 9.75 -7.34
C ARG A 239 6.41 8.55 -7.02
N ILE A 240 6.50 7.48 -7.81
CA ILE A 240 5.72 6.26 -7.54
C ILE A 240 6.11 5.63 -6.21
N ALA A 241 7.42 5.45 -5.96
CA ALA A 241 7.87 4.84 -4.71
C ALA A 241 7.42 5.66 -3.49
N LEU A 242 7.46 6.99 -3.58
CA LEU A 242 6.99 7.85 -2.50
C LEU A 242 5.45 7.82 -2.33
N GLN A 243 4.68 7.67 -3.41
CA GLN A 243 3.22 7.50 -3.30
C GLN A 243 2.88 6.16 -2.63
N ILE A 244 3.53 5.07 -3.03
CA ILE A 244 3.24 3.73 -2.49
C ILE A 244 3.85 3.55 -1.09
N VAL A 245 5.17 3.60 -0.98
CA VAL A 245 5.87 3.38 0.30
C VAL A 245 5.59 4.52 1.26
N GLY A 246 5.67 5.76 0.79
CA GLY A 246 5.54 6.93 1.64
C GLY A 246 4.11 7.13 2.14
N ILE A 247 3.10 7.09 1.26
CA ILE A 247 1.73 7.42 1.67
C ILE A 247 0.95 6.23 2.20
N GLU A 248 0.99 5.05 1.54
CA GLU A 248 0.23 3.90 2.02
C GLU A 248 0.71 3.52 3.41
N GLN A 249 2.01 3.23 3.58
CA GLN A 249 2.55 2.83 4.88
C GLN A 249 2.33 3.89 5.96
N SER A 250 2.52 5.19 5.66
CA SER A 250 2.30 6.23 6.66
C SER A 250 0.84 6.33 7.09
N THR A 251 -0.11 6.19 6.16
CA THR A 251 -1.54 6.24 6.48
C THR A 251 -1.98 4.99 7.24
N MET A 252 -1.51 3.80 6.83
CA MET A 252 -1.76 2.56 7.57
C MET A 252 -1.33 2.70 9.04
N LEU A 253 -0.08 3.14 9.27
CA LEU A 253 0.48 3.32 10.60
C LEU A 253 -0.21 4.46 11.38
N HIS A 254 -0.67 5.50 10.69
CA HIS A 254 -1.46 6.57 11.29
C HIS A 254 -2.83 6.07 11.77
N ASN A 255 -3.55 5.33 10.94
CA ASN A 255 -4.83 4.73 11.30
C ASN A 255 -4.70 3.76 12.46
N MET A 256 -3.67 2.91 12.46
CA MET A 256 -3.34 2.06 13.62
C MET A 256 -3.07 2.88 14.88
N ALA A 257 -2.38 4.01 14.77
CA ALA A 257 -2.12 4.87 15.92
C ALA A 257 -3.40 5.52 16.47
N LEU A 258 -4.36 5.86 15.60
CA LEU A 258 -5.68 6.35 16.00
C LEU A 258 -6.53 5.23 16.62
N ALA A 259 -6.54 4.04 16.03
CA ALA A 259 -7.22 2.87 16.58
C ALA A 259 -6.66 2.49 17.95
N ALA A 260 -5.33 2.41 18.08
CA ALA A 260 -4.65 2.20 19.35
C ALA A 260 -5.05 3.25 20.40
N GLN A 261 -5.18 4.51 20.01
CA GLN A 261 -5.67 5.56 20.90
C GLN A 261 -7.13 5.32 21.32
N ALA A 262 -7.99 4.89 20.39
CA ALA A 262 -9.41 4.61 20.66
C ALA A 262 -9.59 3.45 21.66
N ILE A 263 -8.77 2.40 21.56
CA ILE A 263 -8.80 1.26 22.49
C ILE A 263 -7.87 1.38 23.70
N GLY A 264 -7.23 2.54 23.90
CA GLY A 264 -6.43 2.81 25.09
C GLY A 264 -5.04 2.17 25.12
N LEU A 265 -4.50 1.77 23.97
CA LEU A 265 -3.17 1.22 23.84
C LEU A 265 -2.07 2.29 23.73
N GLY A 266 -0.87 1.91 24.18
CA GLY A 266 0.33 2.66 23.87
C GLY A 266 0.83 2.34 22.48
N SER A 267 1.04 3.36 21.64
CA SER A 267 1.58 3.18 20.29
C SER A 267 2.54 4.32 19.92
N PHE A 268 3.42 4.05 18.98
CA PHE A 268 4.26 5.06 18.33
C PHE A 268 4.74 4.54 16.98
N VAL A 269 4.89 5.45 16.03
CA VAL A 269 5.45 5.16 14.70
C VAL A 269 6.95 5.49 14.72
N PHE A 270 7.76 4.63 14.10
CA PHE A 270 9.22 4.80 14.03
C PHE A 270 9.78 4.22 12.73
N PRO A 271 10.90 4.76 12.22
CA PRO A 271 11.55 4.20 11.04
C PRO A 271 12.44 2.99 11.40
N ALA A 272 12.54 2.02 10.48
CA ALA A 272 13.58 1.00 10.48
C ALA A 272 14.89 1.60 9.95
N LEU A 273 16.04 1.22 10.52
CA LEU A 273 17.35 1.75 10.09
C LEU A 273 17.88 1.01 8.85
N ASP A 274 17.72 -0.32 8.83
CA ASP A 274 18.05 -1.14 7.66
C ASP A 274 16.94 -2.17 7.40
N PRO A 275 15.95 -1.84 6.53
CA PRO A 275 14.88 -2.76 6.18
C PRO A 275 15.35 -4.07 5.55
N SER A 276 16.54 -4.10 4.92
CA SER A 276 17.07 -5.31 4.26
C SER A 276 17.25 -6.48 5.24
N VAL A 277 17.61 -6.16 6.48
CA VAL A 277 17.71 -7.14 7.56
C VAL A 277 16.34 -7.73 7.93
N ILE A 278 15.29 -6.89 7.94
CA ILE A 278 13.92 -7.34 8.23
C ILE A 278 13.45 -8.29 7.13
N PHE A 279 13.79 -8.03 5.86
CA PHE A 279 13.43 -8.90 4.75
C PHE A 279 14.18 -10.24 4.74
N GLY A 280 15.31 -10.34 5.44
CA GLY A 280 16.08 -11.59 5.57
C GLY A 280 17.31 -11.69 4.67
N VAL A 281 18.01 -10.58 4.43
CA VAL A 281 19.39 -10.64 3.92
C VAL A 281 20.28 -11.20 5.05
N GLU A 282 21.05 -12.26 4.76
CA GLU A 282 21.94 -13.02 5.69
C GLU A 282 21.24 -13.98 6.68
N GLU A 283 22.02 -14.76 7.45
CA GLU A 283 21.63 -15.82 8.40
C GLU A 283 20.69 -15.35 9.56
N ALA A 284 20.18 -14.12 9.50
CA ALA A 284 19.49 -13.41 10.58
C ALA A 284 17.98 -13.73 10.73
N GLY A 285 17.41 -14.65 9.95
CA GLY A 285 16.03 -15.14 10.18
C GLY A 285 14.93 -14.08 10.01
N GLY A 286 15.05 -13.21 9.00
CA GLY A 286 14.04 -12.19 8.64
C GLY A 286 12.72 -12.76 8.10
N LEU A 287 11.92 -11.92 7.44
CA LEU A 287 10.60 -12.26 6.87
C LEU A 287 10.64 -13.30 5.74
N GLY A 288 11.83 -13.75 5.31
CA GLY A 288 11.99 -14.82 4.33
C GLY A 288 11.82 -14.37 2.87
N PHE A 289 12.01 -13.08 2.58
CA PHE A 289 11.89 -12.58 1.21
C PHE A 289 13.01 -13.14 0.33
N ARG A 290 12.65 -13.50 -0.90
CA ARG A 290 13.61 -13.74 -1.98
C ARG A 290 14.31 -12.42 -2.32
N HIS A 291 15.64 -12.46 -2.37
CA HIS A 291 16.45 -11.30 -2.75
C HIS A 291 17.05 -11.49 -4.14
N LEU A 292 16.96 -10.45 -4.96
CA LEU A 292 17.54 -10.43 -6.30
C LEU A 292 18.92 -9.77 -6.22
N ALA A 293 19.92 -10.48 -6.73
CA ALA A 293 21.27 -9.94 -6.84
C ALA A 293 21.27 -8.81 -7.89
N PRO A 294 22.01 -7.72 -7.66
CA PRO A 294 22.17 -6.71 -8.68
C PRO A 294 22.82 -7.29 -9.93
N ARG A 295 22.34 -6.89 -11.12
CA ARG A 295 23.00 -7.26 -12.37
C ARG A 295 24.32 -6.52 -12.54
N ALA A 296 25.32 -7.25 -13.02
CA ALA A 296 26.71 -6.80 -13.14
C ALA A 296 26.95 -5.65 -14.14
N SER A 297 25.99 -5.28 -15.00
CA SER A 297 26.17 -4.24 -16.03
C SER A 297 26.28 -2.81 -15.46
N THR A 298 26.03 -2.61 -14.17
CA THR A 298 26.39 -1.36 -13.48
C THR A 298 27.86 -1.36 -13.01
N SER A 299 28.65 -2.37 -13.38
CA SER A 299 30.07 -2.44 -13.01
C SER A 299 30.90 -1.40 -13.78
N SER A 300 31.34 -0.42 -13.03
CA SER A 300 32.72 0.11 -13.02
C SER A 300 33.17 1.15 -14.05
N SER A 301 32.47 1.42 -15.15
CA SER A 301 32.84 2.54 -16.03
C SER A 301 31.81 3.67 -15.98
N GLY A 302 32.01 4.65 -15.09
CA GLY A 302 31.24 5.91 -15.05
C GLY A 302 30.38 6.14 -13.81
N ARG A 303 30.30 5.17 -12.89
CA ARG A 303 29.59 5.35 -11.62
C ARG A 303 30.37 6.31 -10.70
N PRO A 304 29.79 7.43 -10.25
CA PRO A 304 30.49 8.33 -9.32
C PRO A 304 30.86 7.59 -8.03
N GLU A 305 32.10 7.74 -7.55
CA GLU A 305 32.60 7.05 -6.35
C GLU A 305 31.77 7.33 -5.08
N TRP A 306 30.99 8.42 -5.06
CA TRP A 306 30.13 8.78 -3.94
C TRP A 306 28.82 7.97 -3.88
N LEU A 307 28.46 7.21 -4.92
CA LEU A 307 27.22 6.42 -4.94
C LEU A 307 27.46 5.03 -4.32
N PRO A 308 26.72 4.62 -3.26
CA PRO A 308 26.95 3.35 -2.55
C PRO A 308 26.68 2.15 -3.47
N PRO A 309 27.46 1.04 -3.44
CA PRO A 309 27.32 -0.10 -4.35
C PRO A 309 25.88 -0.65 -4.40
N PRO A 310 25.44 -1.17 -5.55
CA PRO A 310 24.11 -1.76 -5.63
C PRO A 310 24.01 -2.95 -4.66
N ARG A 311 22.90 -3.03 -3.92
CA ARG A 311 22.65 -4.04 -2.90
C ARG A 311 21.54 -4.98 -3.36
N PRO A 312 21.53 -6.26 -2.92
CA PRO A 312 20.41 -7.15 -3.16
C PRO A 312 19.08 -6.51 -2.75
N ALA A 313 18.06 -6.68 -3.58
CA ALA A 313 16.74 -6.11 -3.36
C ALA A 313 15.72 -7.22 -3.04
N PRO A 314 14.89 -7.07 -1.99
CA PRO A 314 13.80 -8.00 -1.72
C PRO A 314 12.77 -7.90 -2.86
N ALA A 315 12.37 -9.04 -3.42
CA ALA A 315 11.44 -9.10 -4.54
C ALA A 315 10.10 -9.73 -4.18
N GLY A 316 10.03 -10.57 -3.15
CA GLY A 316 8.76 -11.12 -2.72
C GLY A 316 8.91 -12.26 -1.73
N LEU A 317 7.77 -12.70 -1.21
CA LEU A 317 7.58 -13.89 -0.39
C LEU A 317 6.84 -14.93 -1.23
N ASP A 318 7.54 -16.02 -1.58
CA ASP A 318 7.05 -17.04 -2.51
C ASP A 318 5.65 -17.56 -2.13
N GLY A 319 4.72 -17.51 -3.10
CA GLY A 319 3.34 -17.97 -2.98
C GLY A 319 2.42 -17.09 -2.13
N LEU A 320 2.91 -15.98 -1.57
CA LEU A 320 2.14 -15.13 -0.66
C LEU A 320 2.13 -13.66 -1.11
N PHE A 321 3.29 -13.06 -1.36
CA PHE A 321 3.40 -11.64 -1.69
C PHE A 321 4.55 -11.40 -2.66
N GLU A 322 4.25 -11.48 -3.94
CA GLU A 322 5.23 -11.47 -5.03
C GLU A 322 5.16 -10.15 -5.80
N ALA A 323 6.32 -9.56 -6.11
CA ALA A 323 6.39 -8.40 -6.99
C ALA A 323 6.22 -8.82 -8.46
N HIS A 324 5.73 -7.88 -9.27
CA HIS A 324 5.51 -8.03 -10.71
C HIS A 324 6.82 -7.83 -11.47
N ILE A 325 7.79 -8.71 -11.19
CA ILE A 325 9.11 -8.76 -11.81
C ILE A 325 9.60 -10.21 -11.85
N PRO A 326 10.59 -10.56 -12.70
CA PRO A 326 11.27 -11.84 -12.59
C PRO A 326 11.89 -12.09 -11.22
N PRO A 327 11.87 -13.33 -10.70
CA PRO A 327 11.43 -14.56 -11.36
C PRO A 327 9.93 -14.89 -11.18
N TYR A 328 9.14 -14.02 -10.54
CA TYR A 328 7.69 -14.25 -10.34
C TYR A 328 6.88 -14.06 -11.62
N GLN A 329 7.46 -13.33 -12.57
CA GLN A 329 7.01 -13.18 -13.94
C GLN A 329 8.13 -13.70 -14.85
N GLY A 330 7.81 -14.30 -16.00
CA GLY A 330 8.84 -14.82 -16.92
C GLY A 330 9.73 -13.71 -17.47
N ASP A 331 9.14 -12.56 -17.77
CA ASP A 331 9.85 -11.32 -18.11
C ASP A 331 9.02 -10.08 -17.73
N MET A 332 9.56 -8.88 -18.00
CA MET A 332 8.83 -7.65 -17.70
C MET A 332 7.66 -7.38 -18.65
N ARG A 333 7.62 -7.99 -19.84
CA ARG A 333 6.45 -7.90 -20.74
C ARG A 333 5.30 -8.71 -20.17
N GLU A 334 5.57 -9.90 -19.65
CA GLU A 334 4.62 -10.71 -18.89
C GLU A 334 4.14 -9.99 -17.64
N ALA A 335 5.05 -9.34 -16.89
CA ALA A 335 4.66 -8.51 -15.75
C ALA A 335 3.68 -7.39 -16.14
N VAL A 336 3.97 -6.67 -17.23
CA VAL A 336 3.07 -5.63 -17.75
C VAL A 336 1.73 -6.22 -18.19
N ARG A 337 1.75 -7.37 -18.85
CA ARG A 337 0.55 -8.12 -19.24
C ARG A 337 -0.28 -8.56 -18.03
N ALA A 338 0.36 -8.97 -16.93
CA ALA A 338 -0.33 -9.35 -15.69
C ALA A 338 -1.06 -8.16 -15.07
N VAL A 339 -0.42 -6.99 -14.97
CA VAL A 339 -1.07 -5.77 -14.45
C VAL A 339 -2.18 -5.30 -15.39
N TYR A 340 -1.98 -5.40 -16.71
CA TYR A 340 -3.02 -5.14 -17.69
C TYR A 340 -4.20 -6.11 -17.58
N ALA A 341 -3.92 -7.40 -17.36
CA ALA A 341 -4.94 -8.43 -17.21
C ALA A 341 -5.81 -8.22 -15.96
N ALA A 342 -5.28 -7.61 -14.91
CA ALA A 342 -6.09 -7.22 -13.74
C ALA A 342 -7.21 -6.22 -14.09
N LYS A 343 -7.08 -5.46 -15.19
CA LYS A 343 -8.13 -4.59 -15.73
C LYS A 343 -8.96 -5.28 -16.81
N TRP A 344 -8.28 -5.89 -17.78
CA TRP A 344 -8.84 -6.26 -19.09
C TRP A 344 -8.69 -7.74 -19.46
N GLY A 345 -8.14 -8.55 -18.55
CA GLY A 345 -8.10 -10.00 -18.67
C GLY A 345 -9.47 -10.61 -18.39
N GLU A 346 -9.60 -11.92 -18.54
CA GLU A 346 -10.86 -12.64 -18.30
C GLU A 346 -11.42 -12.41 -16.88
N GLU A 347 -10.52 -12.31 -15.89
CA GLU A 347 -10.84 -12.01 -14.48
C GLU A 347 -10.61 -10.53 -14.12
N GLY A 348 -10.45 -9.66 -15.12
CA GLY A 348 -10.15 -8.25 -14.93
C GLY A 348 -11.37 -7.42 -14.52
N ILE A 349 -11.15 -6.33 -13.77
CA ILE A 349 -12.23 -5.53 -13.15
C ILE A 349 -13.25 -4.95 -14.15
N TYR A 350 -12.88 -4.73 -15.41
CA TYR A 350 -13.77 -4.22 -16.45
C TYR A 350 -14.36 -5.32 -17.36
N THR A 351 -13.94 -6.57 -17.18
CA THR A 351 -14.31 -7.70 -18.05
C THR A 351 -15.13 -8.75 -17.30
N ASP A 352 -14.79 -9.02 -16.04
CA ASP A 352 -15.44 -10.07 -15.25
C ASP A 352 -16.70 -9.56 -14.56
N ASP A 353 -17.87 -9.99 -15.05
CA ASP A 353 -19.19 -9.63 -14.51
C ASP A 353 -19.44 -10.14 -13.08
N ARG A 354 -18.57 -11.01 -12.55
CA ARG A 354 -18.62 -11.47 -11.15
C ARG A 354 -18.04 -10.43 -10.18
N ILE A 355 -17.22 -9.49 -10.66
CA ILE A 355 -16.66 -8.41 -9.84
C ILE A 355 -17.70 -7.29 -9.75
N GLU A 356 -18.19 -7.05 -8.53
CA GLU A 356 -19.18 -6.00 -8.26
C GLU A 356 -18.58 -4.60 -8.45
N SER A 357 -19.44 -3.67 -8.89
CA SER A 357 -19.14 -2.24 -8.98
C SER A 357 -20.07 -1.47 -8.04
N GLY A 358 -19.60 -0.34 -7.51
CA GLY A 358 -20.44 0.57 -6.74
C GLY A 358 -21.56 1.21 -7.57
N LEU A 359 -21.39 1.32 -8.89
CA LEU A 359 -22.40 1.86 -9.80
C LEU A 359 -23.53 0.84 -10.04
N LYS A 360 -24.77 1.34 -10.12
CA LYS A 360 -25.94 0.55 -10.54
C LYS A 360 -25.81 0.02 -11.96
N ASP A 361 -25.25 0.84 -12.86
CA ASP A 361 -25.04 0.51 -14.26
C ASP A 361 -23.57 0.17 -14.52
N ARG A 362 -23.16 -1.02 -14.06
CA ARG A 362 -21.80 -1.53 -14.27
C ARG A 362 -21.44 -1.66 -15.76
N ALA A 363 -22.40 -2.04 -16.61
CA ALA A 363 -22.16 -2.21 -18.04
C ALA A 363 -21.77 -0.89 -18.70
N SER A 364 -22.43 0.20 -18.32
CA SER A 364 -22.08 1.55 -18.78
C SER A 364 -20.66 1.93 -18.36
N LEU A 365 -20.26 1.69 -17.11
CA LEU A 365 -18.88 1.91 -16.64
C LEU A 365 -17.87 1.17 -17.52
N ALA A 366 -18.04 -0.14 -17.70
CA ALA A 366 -17.12 -0.95 -18.50
C ALA A 366 -17.05 -0.49 -19.96
N SER A 367 -18.16 -0.04 -20.55
CA SER A 367 -18.21 0.42 -21.94
C SER A 367 -17.57 1.79 -22.18
N GLN A 368 -17.51 2.63 -21.14
CA GLN A 368 -17.03 4.01 -21.24
C GLN A 368 -15.57 4.15 -20.81
N VAL A 369 -15.02 3.20 -20.04
CA VAL A 369 -13.58 3.21 -19.75
C VAL A 369 -12.83 2.77 -21.01
N PRO A 370 -11.98 3.63 -21.59
CA PRO A 370 -11.19 3.24 -22.75
C PRO A 370 -10.19 2.15 -22.36
N ARG A 371 -10.09 1.12 -23.19
CA ARG A 371 -9.13 0.03 -23.00
C ARG A 371 -7.73 0.51 -23.31
N THR A 372 -6.74 0.19 -22.45
CA THR A 372 -5.33 0.56 -22.70
C THR A 372 -4.93 0.05 -24.09
N PRO A 373 -4.52 0.94 -25.01
CA PRO A 373 -4.11 0.54 -26.35
C PRO A 373 -2.91 -0.40 -26.32
N GLU A 374 -2.84 -1.32 -27.27
CA GLU A 374 -1.79 -2.33 -27.31
C GLU A 374 -0.38 -1.72 -27.38
N TRP A 375 -0.20 -0.62 -28.11
CA TRP A 375 1.08 0.07 -28.19
C TRP A 375 1.57 0.58 -26.82
N VAL A 376 0.67 0.96 -25.91
CA VAL A 376 1.00 1.41 -24.55
C VAL A 376 1.51 0.23 -23.71
N VAL A 377 0.87 -0.94 -23.86
CA VAL A 377 1.25 -2.18 -23.17
C VAL A 377 2.64 -2.62 -23.62
N GLU A 378 2.92 -2.61 -24.93
CA GLU A 378 4.24 -2.93 -25.48
C GLU A 378 5.32 -1.93 -25.03
N ALA A 379 5.04 -0.62 -25.12
CA ALA A 379 5.96 0.43 -24.68
C ALA A 379 6.34 0.32 -23.19
N ALA A 380 5.37 0.02 -22.34
CA ALA A 380 5.61 -0.21 -20.92
C ALA A 380 6.47 -1.46 -20.67
N GLY A 381 6.22 -2.55 -21.40
CA GLY A 381 7.01 -3.79 -21.34
C GLY A 381 8.47 -3.57 -21.74
N ASP A 382 8.70 -2.90 -22.86
CA ASP A 382 10.03 -2.57 -23.36
C ASP A 382 10.83 -1.69 -22.39
N PHE A 383 10.18 -0.69 -21.80
CA PHE A 383 10.82 0.22 -20.83
C PHE A 383 11.23 -0.50 -19.55
N CYS A 384 10.30 -1.24 -18.92
CA CYS A 384 10.58 -2.01 -17.70
C CYS A 384 11.69 -3.04 -17.90
N GLN A 385 11.69 -3.76 -19.03
CA GLN A 385 12.73 -4.73 -19.38
C GLN A 385 14.10 -4.07 -19.49
N TYR A 386 14.18 -2.91 -20.15
CA TYR A 386 15.41 -2.12 -20.26
C TYR A 386 15.96 -1.70 -18.88
N LEU A 387 15.12 -1.25 -17.94
CA LEU A 387 15.57 -0.85 -16.60
C LEU A 387 16.11 -2.02 -15.78
N TRP A 388 15.42 -3.16 -15.83
CA TRP A 388 15.85 -4.39 -15.19
C TRP A 388 17.14 -4.94 -15.80
N ASP A 389 17.28 -4.92 -17.13
CA ASP A 389 18.49 -5.33 -17.87
C ASP A 389 19.69 -4.41 -17.61
N THR A 390 19.46 -3.10 -17.45
CA THR A 390 20.53 -2.11 -17.35
C THR A 390 20.99 -1.89 -15.91
N HIS A 391 20.06 -1.76 -14.95
CA HIS A 391 20.36 -1.26 -13.59
C HIS A 391 20.14 -2.31 -12.49
N GLY A 392 19.39 -3.38 -12.77
CA GLY A 392 19.06 -4.43 -11.80
C GLY A 392 18.23 -3.97 -10.59
N ARG A 393 17.58 -2.79 -10.66
CA ARG A 393 16.76 -2.16 -9.60
C ARG A 393 15.92 -0.97 -10.13
N VAL A 394 14.80 -0.65 -9.47
CA VAL A 394 13.88 0.50 -9.68
C VAL A 394 13.29 1.00 -8.31
N PRO A 395 13.27 2.30 -7.87
CA PRO A 395 13.91 3.51 -8.40
C PRO A 395 15.41 3.63 -8.16
N VAL A 396 16.11 4.31 -9.05
CA VAL A 396 17.57 4.38 -9.00
C VAL A 396 18.12 5.57 -8.17
N THR A 397 17.45 6.74 -8.07
CA THR A 397 17.95 7.94 -7.33
C THR A 397 16.82 8.91 -6.91
N VAL A 398 16.75 9.43 -5.67
CA VAL A 398 15.63 10.31 -5.21
C VAL A 398 16.06 11.71 -4.70
N ASP A 399 15.22 12.74 -4.92
CA ASP A 399 15.46 14.21 -4.76
C ASP A 399 14.80 14.93 -3.54
N PRO A 400 15.25 16.16 -3.14
CA PRO A 400 15.12 16.75 -1.78
C PRO A 400 13.86 17.57 -1.42
N MET A 401 12.97 17.94 -2.36
CA MET A 401 11.64 18.51 -2.05
C MET A 401 10.59 17.88 -2.96
N SER A 402 9.46 17.43 -2.39
CA SER A 402 8.41 16.73 -3.14
C SER A 402 7.05 16.80 -2.42
N THR A 403 5.96 16.90 -3.21
CA THR A 403 4.57 16.67 -2.79
C THR A 403 3.97 15.61 -3.72
N LEU A 404 3.16 14.70 -3.17
CA LEU A 404 2.89 13.40 -3.83
C LEU A 404 1.42 12.99 -3.83
N LEU A 405 0.64 13.40 -2.83
CA LEU A 405 -0.81 13.23 -2.78
C LEU A 405 -1.44 14.44 -2.09
N TRP A 406 -2.66 14.78 -2.53
CA TRP A 406 -3.42 15.95 -2.09
C TRP A 406 -4.74 15.44 -1.49
N PHE A 407 -5.18 16.03 -0.36
CA PHE A 407 -6.44 15.69 0.30
C PHE A 407 -7.42 16.85 0.15
N GLN A 408 -8.64 16.55 -0.29
CA GLN A 408 -9.74 17.51 -0.41
C GLN A 408 -10.94 17.00 0.40
N ALA A 409 -11.54 17.88 1.19
CA ALA A 409 -12.80 17.64 1.90
C ALA A 409 -13.91 18.54 1.33
N LEU A 410 -15.14 18.05 1.32
CA LEU A 410 -16.33 18.74 0.77
C LEU A 410 -17.60 18.28 1.49
N HIS A 411 -18.71 19.03 1.31
CA HIS A 411 -20.05 18.55 1.68
C HIS A 411 -20.62 17.72 0.53
N LEU A 412 -21.00 16.47 0.81
CA LEU A 412 -21.44 15.51 -0.20
C LEU A 412 -22.88 15.81 -0.66
N ASP A 413 -23.12 15.86 -1.98
CA ASP A 413 -24.48 15.86 -2.54
C ASP A 413 -25.00 14.42 -2.65
N THR A 414 -25.83 14.00 -1.70
CA THR A 414 -26.28 12.62 -1.59
C THR A 414 -27.19 12.16 -2.72
N ASP A 415 -27.88 13.09 -3.42
CA ASP A 415 -28.84 12.76 -4.49
C ASP A 415 -28.14 12.12 -5.70
N PHE A 416 -26.90 12.51 -5.98
CA PHE A 416 -26.07 11.89 -7.01
C PHE A 416 -25.84 10.40 -6.71
N TYR A 417 -25.43 10.09 -5.47
CA TYR A 417 -25.13 8.74 -5.03
C TYR A 417 -26.41 7.87 -4.97
N ASP A 418 -27.51 8.41 -4.44
CA ASP A 418 -28.82 7.74 -4.43
C ASP A 418 -29.31 7.37 -5.82
N ARG A 419 -29.03 8.20 -6.83
CA ARG A 419 -29.44 7.93 -8.22
C ARG A 419 -28.57 6.87 -8.89
N HIS A 420 -27.25 6.95 -8.75
CA HIS A 420 -26.31 6.22 -9.60
C HIS A 420 -25.63 5.02 -8.95
N TYR A 421 -25.63 4.92 -7.62
CA TYR A 421 -24.87 3.90 -6.88
C TYR A 421 -25.78 2.90 -6.18
N GLN A 422 -25.24 1.73 -5.87
CA GLN A 422 -25.91 0.71 -5.06
C GLN A 422 -26.17 1.26 -3.64
N PRO A 423 -27.12 0.69 -2.88
CA PRO A 423 -27.31 1.05 -1.47
C PRO A 423 -26.01 0.90 -0.67
N GLY A 424 -25.76 1.86 0.24
CA GLY A 424 -24.54 1.89 1.06
C GLY A 424 -23.45 2.85 0.55
N ALA A 425 -23.69 3.67 -0.48
CA ALA A 425 -22.68 4.58 -1.03
C ALA A 425 -22.16 5.64 -0.04
N TYR A 426 -22.93 5.93 1.01
CA TYR A 426 -22.55 6.83 2.09
C TYR A 426 -23.20 6.43 3.42
N THR A 427 -22.58 6.83 4.52
CA THR A 427 -23.02 6.47 5.88
C THR A 427 -24.15 7.38 6.38
N ALA A 428 -24.83 6.96 7.46
CA ALA A 428 -25.78 7.83 8.16
C ALA A 428 -25.15 9.14 8.65
N ALA A 429 -23.86 9.12 9.04
CA ALA A 429 -23.13 10.32 9.45
C ALA A 429 -22.99 11.34 8.32
N ILE A 430 -22.82 10.88 7.06
CA ILE A 430 -22.80 11.74 5.88
C ILE A 430 -24.21 12.27 5.58
N ARG A 431 -25.21 11.39 5.55
CA ARG A 431 -26.62 11.75 5.29
C ARG A 431 -27.11 12.82 6.26
N ASP A 432 -26.77 12.68 7.53
CA ASP A 432 -27.24 13.55 8.60
C ASP A 432 -26.26 14.70 8.90
N HIS A 433 -25.19 14.88 8.08
CA HIS A 433 -24.12 15.84 8.34
C HIS A 433 -24.64 17.27 8.53
N MET A 434 -25.40 17.79 7.57
CA MET A 434 -25.94 19.17 7.61
C MET A 434 -26.98 19.41 8.72
N LYS A 435 -27.48 18.33 9.33
CA LYS A 435 -28.37 18.42 10.50
C LYS A 435 -27.57 18.48 11.80
N ASN A 436 -26.43 17.80 11.84
CA ASN A 436 -25.62 17.60 13.04
C ASN A 436 -24.50 18.65 13.20
N TRP A 437 -24.11 19.30 12.11
CA TRP A 437 -23.13 20.39 12.02
C TRP A 437 -23.79 21.62 11.39
#